data_AF-A0A554LA95-F1
#
_entry.id   AF-A0A554LA95-F1
#
_cell.length_a   1.000
_cell.length_b   1.000
_cell.length_c   1.000
_cell.angle_alpha   90.00
_cell.angle_beta   90.00
_cell.angle_gamma   90.00
#
_symmetry.space_group_name_H-M   'P 1'
#
loop_
_entity.id
_entity.type
_entity.pdbx_description
1 polymer ?
#
loop_
_entity_poly.entity_id
_entity_poly.type
_entity_poly.pdbx_seq_one_letter_code
_entity_poly.pdbx_strand_id
1 'polypeptide(L)'
;MRELEERLFTLMGNPVIDDIDRISKSIQDKSEQQRRDIGGSYAVANLLVKTSKEFIKALKYGDLSKADEFRQIFADLWKELSDLDLPLHFASEKDTESGGEVVEAEGVFHLVPLLHPEYAQDRATIQKRTQEVLQNLWYKMGDPKADDSLDELVSTEEALPPEERHHKLSIPFPGWLAGLGDVIGELSKFVKEMILAKELEDGPALNHEEQKLLIKRFIFISRTVYKFLDRFETCYGMVINASQRPGWHNTYRAMLGRAAGLIGHYEEVLVEMVIRETK
;
A
#
# COMPACT_ATOMS: atom_id res chain seq x y z
N MET A 1 -32.49 24.88 -54.91
CA MET A 1 -32.43 24.63 -53.46
C MET A 1 -33.02 23.25 -53.13
N ARG A 2 -34.33 23.00 -53.32
CA ARG A 2 -34.94 21.66 -53.13
C ARG A 2 -34.28 20.52 -53.91
N GLU A 3 -34.00 20.70 -55.21
CA GLU A 3 -33.31 19.69 -56.05
C GLU A 3 -31.85 19.42 -55.62
N LEU A 4 -31.21 20.39 -54.95
CA LEU A 4 -29.83 20.25 -54.46
C LEU A 4 -29.81 19.50 -53.12
N GLU A 5 -30.80 19.74 -52.25
CA GLU A 5 -31.01 18.99 -51.00
C GLU A 5 -31.37 17.53 -51.27
N GLU A 6 -32.28 17.25 -52.22
CA GLU A 6 -32.63 15.87 -52.60
C GLU A 6 -31.44 15.12 -53.20
N ARG A 7 -30.61 15.79 -54.02
CA ARG A 7 -29.37 15.20 -54.55
C ARG A 7 -28.33 14.93 -53.47
N LEU A 8 -28.20 15.80 -52.47
CA LEU A 8 -27.27 15.60 -51.35
C LEU A 8 -27.73 14.44 -50.45
N PHE A 9 -29.05 14.32 -50.20
CA PHE A 9 -29.65 13.21 -49.45
C PHE A 9 -29.48 11.87 -50.18
N THR A 10 -29.60 11.88 -51.51
CA THR A 10 -29.40 10.69 -52.37
C THR A 10 -27.93 10.31 -52.51
N LEU A 11 -27.01 11.28 -52.54
CA LEU A 11 -25.56 11.07 -52.62
C LEU A 11 -24.94 10.62 -51.29
N MET A 12 -25.49 11.04 -50.16
CA MET A 12 -25.06 10.52 -48.86
C MET A 12 -25.57 9.10 -48.62
N GLY A 13 -26.73 8.73 -49.17
CA GLY A 13 -27.27 7.37 -49.13
C GLY A 13 -27.53 6.82 -47.72
N ASN A 14 -28.45 5.85 -47.62
CA ASN A 14 -28.61 5.04 -46.42
C ASN A 14 -27.30 4.47 -45.84
N PRO A 15 -26.28 3.99 -46.61
CA PRO A 15 -25.10 3.37 -46.00
C PRO A 15 -24.26 4.31 -45.13
N VAL A 16 -24.18 5.61 -45.42
CA VAL A 16 -23.44 6.56 -44.56
C VAL A 16 -24.21 6.83 -43.27
N ILE A 17 -25.55 6.88 -43.33
CA ILE A 17 -26.40 7.05 -42.15
C ILE A 17 -26.40 5.76 -41.31
N ASP A 18 -26.50 4.58 -41.93
CA ASP A 18 -26.42 3.27 -41.27
C ASP A 18 -25.03 3.07 -40.62
N ASP A 19 -23.95 3.53 -41.26
CA ASP A 19 -22.61 3.51 -40.68
C ASP A 19 -22.48 4.49 -39.50
N ILE A 20 -23.08 5.68 -39.58
CA ILE A 20 -23.13 6.66 -38.47
C ILE A 20 -23.94 6.10 -37.30
N ASP A 21 -25.08 5.48 -37.54
CA ASP A 21 -25.91 4.87 -36.50
C ASP A 21 -25.21 3.67 -35.85
N ARG A 22 -24.51 2.84 -36.65
CA ARG A 22 -23.69 1.74 -36.14
C ARG A 22 -22.54 2.25 -35.27
N ILE A 23 -21.85 3.30 -35.71
CA ILE A 23 -20.77 3.94 -34.93
C ILE A 23 -21.33 4.55 -33.65
N SER A 24 -22.46 5.27 -33.73
CA SER A 24 -23.10 5.91 -32.58
C SER A 24 -23.55 4.90 -31.54
N LYS A 25 -24.16 3.78 -31.98
CA LYS A 25 -24.54 2.68 -31.08
C LYS A 25 -23.32 2.03 -30.45
N SER A 26 -22.26 1.78 -31.21
CA SER A 26 -21.01 1.24 -30.66
C SER A 26 -20.38 2.16 -29.61
N ILE A 27 -20.42 3.49 -29.83
CA ILE A 27 -19.96 4.48 -28.86
C ILE A 27 -20.84 4.46 -27.60
N GLN A 28 -22.17 4.38 -27.76
CA GLN A 28 -23.10 4.29 -26.65
C GLN A 28 -22.86 3.03 -25.82
N ASP A 29 -22.76 1.86 -26.46
CA ASP A 29 -22.52 0.58 -25.80
C ASP A 29 -21.18 0.61 -25.02
N LYS A 30 -20.12 1.19 -25.62
CA LYS A 30 -18.84 1.40 -24.93
C LYS A 30 -18.96 2.34 -23.73
N SER A 31 -19.68 3.45 -23.88
CA SER A 31 -19.87 4.40 -22.76
C SER A 31 -20.68 3.79 -21.62
N GLU A 32 -21.69 2.98 -21.93
CA GLU A 32 -22.48 2.25 -20.93
C GLU A 32 -21.63 1.20 -20.21
N GLN A 33 -20.79 0.46 -20.94
CA GLN A 33 -19.85 -0.50 -20.34
C GLN A 33 -18.86 0.21 -19.42
N GLN A 34 -18.22 1.30 -19.87
CA GLN A 34 -17.29 2.08 -19.04
C GLN A 34 -17.96 2.63 -17.77
N ARG A 35 -19.23 3.05 -17.83
CA ARG A 35 -19.96 3.48 -16.62
C ARG A 35 -20.17 2.33 -15.63
N ARG A 36 -20.46 1.13 -16.12
CA ARG A 36 -20.58 -0.06 -15.27
C ARG A 36 -19.23 -0.41 -14.63
N ASP A 37 -18.16 -0.35 -15.42
CA ASP A 37 -16.81 -0.66 -14.97
C ASP A 37 -16.30 0.36 -13.95
N ILE A 38 -16.59 1.65 -14.12
CA ILE A 38 -16.35 2.67 -13.09
C ILE A 38 -17.08 2.28 -11.80
N GLY A 39 -18.35 1.89 -11.86
CA GLY A 39 -19.09 1.39 -10.69
C GLY A 39 -18.45 0.16 -10.05
N GLY A 40 -18.01 -0.80 -10.87
CA GLY A 40 -17.29 -2.00 -10.46
C GLY A 40 -15.97 -1.68 -9.74
N SER A 41 -15.22 -0.69 -10.23
CA SER A 41 -13.94 -0.29 -9.64
C SER A 41 -14.08 0.16 -8.18
N TYR A 42 -15.17 0.88 -7.83
CA TYR A 42 -15.45 1.25 -6.44
C TYR A 42 -15.79 0.03 -5.58
N ALA A 43 -16.50 -0.96 -6.11
CA ALA A 43 -16.81 -2.18 -5.39
C ALA A 43 -15.53 -2.98 -5.09
N VAL A 44 -14.67 -3.18 -6.10
CA VAL A 44 -13.39 -3.89 -5.96
C VAL A 44 -12.44 -3.14 -5.03
N ALA A 45 -12.31 -1.82 -5.17
CA ALA A 45 -11.47 -1.01 -4.27
C ALA A 45 -11.93 -1.08 -2.81
N ASN A 46 -13.24 -1.05 -2.55
CA ASN A 46 -13.78 -1.24 -1.20
C ASN A 46 -13.50 -2.64 -0.64
N LEU A 47 -13.53 -3.67 -1.49
CA LEU A 47 -13.13 -5.02 -1.10
C LEU A 47 -11.64 -5.09 -0.76
N LEU A 48 -10.76 -4.45 -1.55
CA LEU A 48 -9.33 -4.35 -1.26
C LEU A 48 -9.08 -3.70 0.11
N VAL A 49 -9.72 -2.57 0.40
CA VAL A 49 -9.63 -1.89 1.72
C VAL A 49 -10.12 -2.81 2.85
N LYS A 50 -11.23 -3.51 2.65
CA LYS A 50 -11.77 -4.43 3.66
C LYS A 50 -10.82 -5.61 3.91
N THR A 51 -10.27 -6.18 2.84
CA THR A 51 -9.30 -7.26 2.88
C THR A 51 -8.02 -6.81 3.57
N SER A 52 -7.52 -5.58 3.32
CA SER A 52 -6.38 -4.97 4.05
C SER A 52 -6.59 -4.96 5.56
N LYS A 53 -7.75 -4.49 6.00
CA LYS A 53 -8.07 -4.42 7.43
C LYS A 53 -8.19 -5.80 8.07
N GLU A 54 -8.83 -6.75 7.40
CA GLU A 54 -8.93 -8.12 7.92
C GLU A 54 -7.58 -8.86 7.87
N PHE A 55 -6.73 -8.57 6.88
CA PHE A 55 -5.35 -9.06 6.81
C PHE A 55 -4.53 -8.57 8.00
N ILE A 56 -4.49 -7.26 8.24
CA ILE A 56 -3.78 -6.67 9.38
C ILE A 56 -4.32 -7.24 10.69
N LYS A 57 -5.63 -7.44 10.78
CA LYS A 57 -6.27 -8.06 11.95
C LYS A 57 -5.90 -9.53 12.12
N ALA A 58 -5.79 -10.32 11.05
CA ALA A 58 -5.30 -11.69 11.13
C ALA A 58 -3.88 -11.73 11.70
N LEU A 59 -3.01 -10.81 11.25
CA LEU A 59 -1.65 -10.68 11.80
C LEU A 59 -1.63 -10.33 13.27
N LYS A 60 -2.56 -9.50 13.74
CA LYS A 60 -2.70 -9.19 15.18
C LYS A 60 -3.00 -10.42 16.03
N TYR A 61 -3.68 -11.42 15.46
CA TYR A 61 -4.04 -12.66 16.13
C TYR A 61 -3.11 -13.82 15.76
N GLY A 62 -1.94 -13.54 15.20
CA GLY A 62 -0.96 -14.57 14.83
C GLY A 62 -1.43 -15.55 13.74
N ASP A 63 -2.56 -15.28 13.08
CA ASP A 63 -3.15 -16.19 12.09
C ASP A 63 -2.48 -15.99 10.72
N LEU A 64 -1.25 -16.49 10.60
CA LEU A 64 -0.44 -16.39 9.39
C LEU A 64 -1.08 -17.13 8.21
N SER A 65 -1.78 -18.24 8.47
CA SER A 65 -2.51 -18.97 7.42
C SER A 65 -3.61 -18.09 6.83
N LYS A 66 -4.35 -17.37 7.67
CA LYS A 66 -5.37 -16.44 7.21
C LYS A 66 -4.79 -15.21 6.53
N ALA A 67 -3.64 -14.72 7.01
CA ALA A 67 -2.91 -13.67 6.33
C ALA A 67 -2.54 -14.09 4.90
N ASP A 68 -1.98 -15.29 4.69
CA ASP A 68 -1.65 -15.80 3.36
C ASP A 68 -2.89 -15.95 2.45
N GLU A 69 -4.02 -16.43 2.98
CA GLU A 69 -5.29 -16.44 2.23
C GLU A 69 -5.68 -15.04 1.74
N PHE A 70 -5.54 -14.03 2.59
CA PHE A 70 -5.85 -12.65 2.23
C PHE A 70 -4.86 -12.08 1.20
N ARG A 71 -3.59 -12.52 1.16
CA ARG A 71 -2.65 -12.16 0.08
C ARG A 71 -3.09 -12.68 -1.27
N GLN A 72 -3.59 -13.91 -1.31
CA GLN A 72 -4.17 -14.46 -2.54
C GLN A 72 -5.41 -13.65 -2.96
N ILE A 73 -6.26 -13.27 -2.01
CA ILE A 73 -7.42 -12.41 -2.28
C ILE A 73 -7.00 -11.04 -2.83
N PHE A 74 -5.90 -10.44 -2.35
CA PHE A 74 -5.37 -9.21 -2.95
C PHE A 74 -5.00 -9.40 -4.41
N ALA A 75 -4.31 -10.49 -4.75
CA ALA A 75 -3.91 -10.76 -6.14
C ALA A 75 -5.14 -10.93 -7.05
N ASP A 76 -6.16 -11.64 -6.57
CA ASP A 76 -7.40 -11.88 -7.32
C ASP A 76 -8.19 -10.57 -7.53
N LEU A 77 -8.35 -9.77 -6.47
CA LEU A 77 -9.04 -8.48 -6.54
C LEU A 77 -8.25 -7.45 -7.37
N TRP A 78 -6.93 -7.48 -7.31
CA TRP A 78 -6.09 -6.60 -8.13
C TRP A 78 -6.22 -6.92 -9.60
N LYS A 79 -6.25 -8.21 -9.94
CA LYS A 79 -6.51 -8.66 -11.30
C LYS A 79 -7.90 -8.21 -11.76
N GLU A 80 -8.93 -8.40 -10.94
CA GLU A 80 -10.29 -7.94 -11.24
C GLU A 80 -10.32 -6.42 -11.49
N LEU A 81 -9.64 -5.62 -10.68
CA LEU A 81 -9.53 -4.18 -10.89
C LEU A 81 -8.83 -3.83 -12.22
N SER A 82 -7.76 -4.55 -12.57
CA SER A 82 -6.97 -4.31 -13.79
C SER A 82 -7.69 -4.73 -15.08
N ASP A 83 -8.64 -5.66 -14.99
CA ASP A 83 -9.42 -6.16 -16.13
C ASP A 83 -10.59 -5.23 -16.51
N LEU A 84 -10.89 -4.20 -15.69
CA LEU A 84 -11.95 -3.22 -15.96
C LEU A 84 -11.55 -2.23 -17.06
N ASP A 85 -12.47 -1.92 -17.98
CA ASP A 85 -12.26 -0.87 -19.00
C ASP A 85 -12.46 0.52 -18.38
N LEU A 86 -11.46 0.97 -17.62
CA LEU A 86 -11.48 2.26 -16.97
C LEU A 86 -10.79 3.34 -17.82
N PRO A 87 -11.34 4.56 -17.86
CA PRO A 87 -10.58 5.70 -18.35
C PRO A 87 -9.25 5.84 -17.58
N LEU A 88 -8.16 6.16 -18.27
CA LEU A 88 -6.81 6.17 -17.70
C LEU A 88 -6.69 6.93 -16.36
N HIS A 89 -7.38 8.05 -16.21
CA HIS A 89 -7.37 8.82 -14.97
C HIS A 89 -8.05 8.08 -13.80
N PHE A 90 -9.15 7.38 -14.05
CA PHE A 90 -9.83 6.55 -13.04
C PHE A 90 -8.97 5.34 -12.67
N ALA A 91 -8.39 4.66 -13.65
CA ALA A 91 -7.47 3.54 -13.41
C ALA A 91 -6.31 3.98 -12.50
N SER A 92 -5.61 5.06 -12.88
CA SER A 92 -4.49 5.59 -12.10
C SER A 92 -4.88 6.02 -10.68
N GLU A 93 -6.08 6.59 -10.49
CA GLU A 93 -6.60 6.94 -9.17
C GLU A 93 -6.81 5.68 -8.33
N LYS A 94 -7.52 4.68 -8.85
CA LYS A 94 -7.87 3.46 -8.11
C LYS A 94 -6.65 2.59 -7.80
N ASP A 95 -5.70 2.51 -8.73
CA ASP A 95 -4.42 1.83 -8.50
C ASP A 95 -3.61 2.52 -7.39
N THR A 96 -3.68 3.85 -7.30
CA THR A 96 -2.97 4.61 -6.26
C THR A 96 -3.63 4.40 -4.88
N GLU A 97 -4.95 4.55 -4.76
CA GLU A 97 -5.66 4.37 -3.48
C GLU A 97 -5.57 2.94 -2.98
N SER A 98 -5.98 1.99 -3.82
CA SER A 98 -6.06 0.59 -3.42
C SER A 98 -4.66 -0.02 -3.28
N GLY A 99 -3.70 0.43 -4.09
CA GLY A 99 -2.32 -0.02 -4.00
C GLY A 99 -1.64 0.44 -2.72
N GLY A 100 -1.97 1.64 -2.22
CA GLY A 100 -1.49 2.09 -0.91
C GLY A 100 -1.91 1.16 0.22
N GLU A 101 -3.17 0.73 0.23
CA GLU A 101 -3.71 -0.20 1.24
C GLU A 101 -3.01 -1.56 1.20
N VAL A 102 -2.71 -2.08 0.00
CA VAL A 102 -1.98 -3.36 -0.14
C VAL A 102 -0.53 -3.22 0.31
N VAL A 103 0.13 -2.11 -0.06
CA VAL A 103 1.52 -1.83 0.37
C VAL A 103 1.61 -1.66 1.88
N GLU A 104 0.62 -1.01 2.49
CA GLU A 104 0.51 -0.90 3.95
C GLU A 104 0.40 -2.29 4.59
N ALA A 105 -0.53 -3.11 4.11
CA ALA A 105 -0.72 -4.48 4.62
C ALA A 105 0.56 -5.32 4.52
N GLU A 106 1.18 -5.39 3.33
CA GLU A 106 2.44 -6.12 3.12
C GLU A 106 3.59 -5.53 3.94
N GLY A 107 3.64 -4.21 4.11
CA GLY A 107 4.62 -3.54 4.97
C GLY A 107 4.48 -3.96 6.43
N VAL A 108 3.26 -3.99 6.95
CA VAL A 108 2.95 -4.46 8.30
C VAL A 108 3.32 -5.94 8.46
N PHE A 109 2.94 -6.79 7.50
CA PHE A 109 3.29 -8.22 7.49
C PHE A 109 4.77 -8.48 7.72
N HIS A 110 5.60 -7.77 6.98
CA HIS A 110 7.04 -7.99 7.02
C HIS A 110 7.75 -7.29 8.19
N LEU A 111 7.19 -6.20 8.73
CA LEU A 111 7.83 -5.43 9.80
C LEU A 111 7.35 -5.80 11.21
N VAL A 112 6.12 -6.29 11.39
CA VAL A 112 5.60 -6.71 12.70
C VAL A 112 6.50 -7.77 13.36
N PRO A 113 6.99 -8.82 12.67
CA PRO A 113 7.90 -9.79 13.27
C PRO A 113 9.15 -9.15 13.88
N LEU A 114 9.64 -8.04 13.33
CA LEU A 114 10.82 -7.34 13.85
C LEU A 114 10.56 -6.61 15.19
N LEU A 115 9.30 -6.47 15.62
CA LEU A 115 8.94 -6.00 16.96
C LEU A 115 9.17 -7.07 18.03
N HIS A 116 9.06 -8.35 17.64
CA HIS A 116 9.15 -9.48 18.55
C HIS A 116 10.61 -9.85 18.86
N PRO A 117 10.93 -10.18 20.14
CA PRO A 117 12.30 -10.44 20.56
C PRO A 117 12.96 -11.68 19.98
N GLU A 118 12.16 -12.63 19.52
CA GLU A 118 12.63 -13.87 18.91
C GLU A 118 13.24 -13.68 17.51
N TYR A 119 12.81 -12.67 16.75
CA TYR A 119 13.25 -12.48 15.36
C TYR A 119 14.41 -11.50 15.19
N ALA A 120 14.71 -10.66 16.18
CA ALA A 120 15.85 -9.75 16.14
C ALA A 120 16.33 -9.33 17.54
N GLN A 121 17.54 -9.78 17.87
CA GLN A 121 18.12 -9.57 19.20
C GLN A 121 18.94 -8.28 19.30
N ASP A 122 19.54 -7.82 18.20
CA ASP A 122 20.39 -6.63 18.19
C ASP A 122 19.96 -5.57 17.17
N ARG A 123 20.44 -4.34 17.40
CA ARG A 123 20.09 -3.16 16.60
C ARG A 123 20.54 -3.27 15.14
N ALA A 124 21.71 -3.83 14.86
CA ALA A 124 22.22 -3.92 13.50
C ALA A 124 21.36 -4.88 12.67
N THR A 125 20.96 -6.01 13.26
CA THR A 125 20.07 -6.98 12.62
C THR A 125 18.70 -6.39 12.31
N ILE A 126 18.07 -5.66 13.24
CA ILE A 126 16.79 -4.98 12.97
C ILE A 126 16.94 -4.00 11.80
N GLN A 127 18.07 -3.28 11.73
CA GLN A 127 18.29 -2.25 10.71
C GLN A 127 18.37 -2.90 9.34
N LYS A 128 19.23 -3.92 9.24
CA LYS A 128 19.45 -4.66 8.01
C LYS A 128 18.14 -5.26 7.50
N ARG A 129 17.41 -5.97 8.37
CA ARG A 129 16.12 -6.57 8.00
C ARG A 129 15.07 -5.54 7.60
N THR A 130 14.99 -4.41 8.31
CA THR A 130 14.06 -3.34 7.93
C THR A 130 14.42 -2.78 6.54
N GLN A 131 15.70 -2.59 6.26
CA GLN A 131 16.16 -2.14 4.93
C GLN A 131 15.88 -3.17 3.84
N GLU A 132 16.13 -4.46 4.09
CA GLU A 132 15.83 -5.57 3.19
C GLU A 132 14.32 -5.61 2.88
N VAL A 133 13.45 -5.47 3.88
CA VAL A 133 11.99 -5.38 3.69
C VAL A 133 11.62 -4.19 2.81
N LEU A 134 12.14 -2.99 3.11
CA LEU A 134 11.84 -1.79 2.33
C LEU A 134 12.31 -1.90 0.88
N GLN A 135 13.50 -2.46 0.66
CA GLN A 135 14.01 -2.75 -0.68
C GLN A 135 13.12 -3.77 -1.38
N ASN A 136 12.79 -4.89 -0.74
CA ASN A 136 11.94 -5.92 -1.33
C ASN A 136 10.55 -5.39 -1.70
N LEU A 137 9.94 -4.59 -0.83
CA LEU A 137 8.65 -3.94 -1.13
C LEU A 137 8.78 -2.95 -2.28
N TRP A 138 9.89 -2.21 -2.37
CA TRP A 138 10.16 -1.31 -3.50
C TRP A 138 10.33 -2.08 -4.81
N TYR A 139 11.09 -3.17 -4.81
CA TYR A 139 11.36 -3.98 -6.01
C TYR A 139 10.17 -4.81 -6.47
N LYS A 140 9.45 -5.45 -5.54
CA LYS A 140 8.32 -6.33 -5.87
C LYS A 140 7.11 -5.56 -6.37
N MET A 141 6.92 -4.32 -5.91
CA MET A 141 5.68 -3.56 -6.16
C MET A 141 5.88 -2.24 -6.90
N GLY A 142 7.10 -1.73 -7.04
CA GLY A 142 7.36 -0.37 -7.51
C GLY A 142 7.97 -0.22 -8.91
N ASP A 143 8.68 -1.22 -9.47
CA ASP A 143 9.35 -1.03 -10.76
C ASP A 143 9.55 -2.31 -11.60
N PRO A 144 8.97 -2.41 -12.81
CA PRO A 144 9.30 -3.46 -13.77
C PRO A 144 10.69 -3.30 -14.43
N LYS A 145 11.39 -2.17 -14.24
CA LYS A 145 12.68 -1.81 -14.84
C LYS A 145 13.78 -1.46 -13.83
N ALA A 146 13.67 -1.82 -12.56
CA ALA A 146 14.77 -1.63 -11.61
C ALA A 146 15.91 -2.62 -11.94
N ASP A 147 16.75 -2.14 -12.83
CA ASP A 147 17.91 -2.68 -13.55
C ASP A 147 19.06 -3.12 -12.61
N ASP A 148 19.45 -4.40 -12.74
CA ASP A 148 20.73 -5.14 -12.62
C ASP A 148 21.94 -4.58 -11.83
N SER A 149 21.81 -3.50 -11.04
CA SER A 149 22.92 -2.80 -10.38
C SER A 149 22.97 -2.98 -8.87
N LEU A 150 22.09 -3.79 -8.29
CA LEU A 150 22.03 -4.07 -6.84
C LEU A 150 22.15 -5.56 -6.48
N ASP A 151 22.53 -6.41 -7.45
CA ASP A 151 22.90 -7.82 -7.25
C ASP A 151 24.05 -8.02 -6.25
N GLU A 152 24.77 -6.96 -5.87
CA GLU A 152 25.84 -7.03 -4.87
C GLU A 152 25.36 -6.97 -3.40
N LEU A 153 24.08 -6.67 -3.13
CA LEU A 153 23.56 -6.58 -1.74
C LEU A 153 22.64 -7.71 -1.30
N VAL A 154 22.32 -8.66 -2.19
CA VAL A 154 21.53 -9.87 -1.88
C VAL A 154 22.35 -11.13 -2.20
N SER A 155 23.59 -11.19 -1.70
CA SER A 155 24.44 -12.39 -1.78
C SER A 155 24.40 -13.23 -0.50
N THR A 156 23.23 -13.36 0.13
CA THR A 156 23.01 -14.38 1.17
C THR A 156 21.79 -15.20 0.81
N GLU A 157 22.08 -16.36 0.22
CA GLU A 157 21.33 -17.63 0.20
C GLU A 157 19.90 -17.58 0.72
N GLU A 158 18.97 -17.45 -0.21
CA GLU A 158 17.76 -18.27 -0.43
C GLU A 158 16.82 -17.44 -1.31
N ALA A 159 17.13 -17.41 -2.60
CA ALA A 159 16.20 -16.90 -3.60
C ALA A 159 14.97 -17.81 -3.57
N LEU A 160 13.86 -17.30 -3.03
CA LEU A 160 12.57 -17.99 -3.02
C LEU A 160 12.27 -18.55 -4.43
N PRO A 161 11.74 -19.78 -4.54
CA PRO A 161 11.50 -20.42 -5.82
C PRO A 161 10.62 -19.53 -6.72
N PRO A 162 10.80 -19.60 -8.07
CA PRO A 162 10.11 -18.73 -9.03
C PRO A 162 8.58 -18.73 -8.93
N GLU A 163 8.02 -19.75 -8.30
CA GLU A 163 6.60 -20.02 -8.12
C GLU A 163 5.99 -19.20 -6.96
N GLU A 164 6.83 -18.64 -6.08
CA GLU A 164 6.46 -17.71 -5.00
C GLU A 164 6.64 -16.23 -5.38
N ARG A 165 6.93 -15.95 -6.66
CA ARG A 165 6.83 -14.60 -7.22
C ARG A 165 5.35 -14.25 -7.42
N HIS A 166 4.60 -14.14 -6.32
CA HIS A 166 3.25 -13.63 -6.34
C HIS A 166 3.25 -12.32 -7.14
N HIS A 167 2.37 -12.30 -8.14
CA HIS A 167 2.14 -11.30 -9.17
C HIS A 167 2.70 -9.91 -8.84
N LYS A 168 3.57 -9.36 -9.71
CA LYS A 168 3.98 -7.95 -9.65
C LYS A 168 2.72 -7.08 -9.74
N LEU A 169 2.18 -6.68 -8.59
CA LEU A 169 1.16 -5.65 -8.50
C LEU A 169 1.82 -4.38 -9.08
N SER A 170 1.32 -3.88 -10.20
CA SER A 170 1.88 -2.70 -10.87
C SER A 170 1.43 -1.42 -10.16
N ILE A 171 1.74 -1.31 -8.86
CA ILE A 171 1.28 -0.22 -8.01
C ILE A 171 2.07 1.05 -8.37
N PRO A 172 1.39 2.17 -8.67
CA PRO A 172 2.06 3.44 -8.93
C PRO A 172 2.89 3.91 -7.73
N PHE A 173 4.05 4.53 -7.99
CA PHE A 173 4.93 5.07 -6.94
C PHE A 173 4.22 5.92 -5.87
N PRO A 174 3.24 6.80 -6.18
CA PRO A 174 2.52 7.54 -5.16
C PRO A 174 1.74 6.65 -4.19
N GLY A 175 1.12 5.57 -4.68
CA GLY A 175 0.40 4.59 -3.85
C GLY A 175 1.36 3.85 -2.93
N TRP A 176 2.52 3.47 -3.46
CA TRP A 176 3.58 2.84 -2.69
C TRP A 176 4.10 3.73 -1.53
N LEU A 177 4.40 4.99 -1.82
CA LEU A 177 4.89 5.93 -0.82
C LEU A 177 3.83 6.24 0.25
N ALA A 178 2.56 6.31 -0.15
CA ALA A 178 1.44 6.49 0.78
C ALA A 178 1.32 5.28 1.72
N GLY A 179 1.25 4.07 1.18
CA GLY A 179 1.11 2.83 1.95
C GLY A 179 2.23 2.66 2.96
N LEU A 180 3.50 2.83 2.55
CA LEU A 180 4.63 2.76 3.47
C LEU A 180 4.61 3.82 4.56
N GLY A 181 4.09 5.02 4.27
CA GLY A 181 3.94 6.06 5.27
C GLY A 181 2.95 5.68 6.36
N ASP A 182 1.88 4.98 5.99
CA ASP A 182 0.84 4.55 6.93
C ASP A 182 1.25 3.31 7.76
N VAL A 183 2.23 2.52 7.29
CA VAL A 183 2.82 1.40 8.05
C VAL A 183 3.30 1.81 9.44
N ILE A 184 3.94 2.98 9.59
CA ILE A 184 4.41 3.46 10.91
C ILE A 184 3.21 3.66 11.86
N GLY A 185 2.09 4.14 11.32
CA GLY A 185 0.83 4.30 12.04
C GLY A 185 0.29 2.96 12.53
N GLU A 186 0.25 1.94 11.68
CA GLU A 186 -0.20 0.61 12.07
C GLU A 186 0.74 -0.05 13.08
N LEU A 187 2.05 -0.02 12.86
CA LEU A 187 3.03 -0.57 13.81
C LEU A 187 2.87 0.06 15.20
N SER A 188 2.55 1.36 15.29
CA SER A 188 2.29 2.02 16.57
C SER A 188 1.07 1.44 17.30
N LYS A 189 0.02 1.04 16.56
CA LYS A 189 -1.17 0.39 17.14
C LYS A 189 -0.82 -0.99 17.69
N PHE A 190 -0.03 -1.78 16.97
CA PHE A 190 0.48 -3.07 17.47
C PHE A 190 1.27 -2.88 18.77
N VAL A 191 2.22 -1.94 18.80
CA VAL A 191 3.02 -1.66 20.01
C VAL A 191 2.13 -1.27 21.19
N LYS A 192 1.15 -0.38 20.97
CA LYS A 192 0.20 0.01 22.01
C LYS A 192 -0.61 -1.19 22.53
N GLU A 193 -1.10 -2.04 21.63
CA GLU A 193 -1.89 -3.22 22.00
C GLU A 193 -1.04 -4.23 22.78
N MET A 194 0.18 -4.51 22.35
CA MET A 194 1.11 -5.41 23.07
C MET A 194 1.48 -4.90 24.46
N ILE A 195 1.64 -3.59 24.64
CA ILE A 195 1.91 -2.98 25.96
C ILE A 195 0.68 -3.06 26.88
N LEU A 196 -0.53 -2.87 26.34
CA LEU A 196 -1.78 -2.87 27.10
C LEU A 196 -2.37 -4.27 27.32
N ALA A 197 -1.86 -5.28 26.63
CA ALA A 197 -2.29 -6.66 26.77
C ALA A 197 -2.13 -7.13 28.22
N LYS A 198 -3.20 -7.69 28.80
CA LYS A 198 -3.18 -8.28 30.14
C LYS A 198 -2.50 -9.65 30.15
N GLU A 199 -2.62 -10.36 29.04
CA GLU A 199 -1.95 -11.61 28.69
C GLU A 199 -1.69 -11.54 27.19
N LEU A 200 -0.53 -12.05 26.77
CA LEU A 200 -0.21 -12.29 25.36
C LEU A 200 -0.65 -13.72 25.00
N GLU A 201 -0.83 -13.98 23.72
CA GLU A 201 -1.27 -15.29 23.21
C GLU A 201 -0.36 -16.44 23.68
N ASP A 202 0.94 -16.16 23.81
CA ASP A 202 1.97 -17.11 24.24
C ASP A 202 2.50 -16.90 25.67
N GLY A 203 1.88 -16.03 26.49
CA GLY A 203 2.42 -15.79 27.83
C GLY A 203 1.89 -14.60 28.62
N PRO A 204 2.54 -14.28 29.76
CA PRO A 204 2.14 -13.15 30.57
C PRO A 204 2.33 -11.81 29.83
N ALA A 205 1.64 -10.77 30.29
CA ALA A 205 1.89 -9.40 29.83
C ALA A 205 3.38 -9.04 29.89
N LEU A 206 3.80 -8.19 28.96
CA LEU A 206 5.16 -7.68 28.91
C LEU A 206 5.52 -7.00 30.24
N ASN A 207 6.64 -7.41 30.83
CA ASN A 207 7.22 -6.69 31.95
C ASN A 207 7.81 -5.34 31.48
N HIS A 208 8.20 -4.50 32.44
CA HIS A 208 8.66 -3.15 32.14
C HIS A 208 9.92 -3.09 31.25
N GLU A 209 10.84 -4.05 31.37
CA GLU A 209 12.02 -4.14 30.49
C GLU A 209 11.64 -4.56 29.06
N GLU A 210 10.72 -5.51 28.93
CA GLU A 210 10.22 -5.97 27.64
C GLU A 210 9.44 -4.86 26.91
N GLN A 211 8.63 -4.09 27.64
CA GLN A 211 7.96 -2.91 27.10
C GLN A 211 8.97 -1.87 26.59
N LYS A 212 10.01 -1.55 27.36
CA LYS A 212 11.08 -0.64 26.91
C LYS A 212 11.77 -1.15 25.66
N LEU A 213 12.04 -2.46 25.59
CA LEU A 213 12.69 -3.06 24.43
C LEU A 213 11.80 -2.99 23.19
N LEU A 214 10.51 -3.32 23.32
CA LEU A 214 9.52 -3.20 22.25
C LEU A 214 9.46 -1.76 21.71
N ILE A 215 9.38 -0.76 22.59
CA ILE A 215 9.36 0.66 22.21
C ILE A 215 10.66 1.04 21.48
N LYS A 216 11.83 0.61 21.97
CA LYS A 216 13.12 0.84 21.29
C LYS A 216 13.14 0.26 19.89
N ARG A 217 12.61 -0.96 19.70
CA ARG A 217 12.51 -1.60 18.37
C ARG A 217 11.59 -0.81 17.46
N PHE A 218 10.41 -0.45 17.92
CA PHE A 218 9.46 0.37 17.17
C PHE A 218 10.07 1.69 16.70
N ILE A 219 10.70 2.44 17.61
CA ILE A 219 11.38 3.72 17.26
C ILE A 219 12.43 3.47 16.18
N PHE A 220 13.18 2.37 16.31
CA PHE A 220 14.27 2.08 15.40
C PHE A 220 13.81 1.68 13.99
N ILE A 221 12.80 0.80 13.90
CA ILE A 221 12.13 0.42 12.64
C ILE A 221 11.53 1.67 12.00
N SER A 222 10.73 2.41 12.76
CA SER A 222 10.02 3.61 12.28
C SER A 222 10.98 4.70 11.80
N ARG A 223 12.11 4.93 12.48
CA ARG A 223 13.15 5.85 12.00
C ARG A 223 13.80 5.38 10.69
N THR A 224 13.94 4.08 10.50
CA THR A 224 14.51 3.51 9.27
C THR A 224 13.54 3.68 8.10
N VAL A 225 12.27 3.36 8.31
CA VAL A 225 11.18 3.62 7.34
C VAL A 225 11.06 5.11 7.04
N TYR A 226 11.05 5.96 8.06
CA TYR A 226 11.01 7.41 7.91
C TYR A 226 12.18 7.92 7.06
N LYS A 227 13.43 7.54 7.37
CA LYS A 227 14.60 7.96 6.60
C LYS A 227 14.56 7.47 5.17
N PHE A 228 14.01 6.27 4.94
CA PHE A 228 13.81 5.77 3.59
C PHE A 228 12.89 6.71 2.80
N LEU A 229 11.75 7.08 3.39
CA LEU A 229 10.71 7.94 2.81
C LEU A 229 11.18 9.39 2.64
N ASP A 230 11.89 9.95 3.62
CA ASP A 230 12.37 11.34 3.63
C ASP A 230 13.20 11.70 2.37
N ARG A 231 13.89 10.72 1.77
CA ARG A 231 14.65 10.88 0.51
C ARG A 231 13.78 11.26 -0.69
N PHE A 232 12.48 11.03 -0.61
CA PHE A 232 11.51 11.32 -1.66
C PHE A 232 10.75 12.63 -1.41
N GLU A 233 11.02 13.36 -0.31
CA GLU A 233 10.29 14.58 0.07
C GLU A 233 10.27 15.61 -1.06
N THR A 234 11.43 15.81 -1.70
CA THR A 234 11.60 16.78 -2.78
C THR A 234 11.15 16.25 -4.14
N CYS A 235 11.00 14.94 -4.29
CA CYS A 235 10.65 14.28 -5.56
C CYS A 235 9.13 14.24 -5.77
N TYR A 236 8.36 14.13 -4.68
CA TYR A 236 6.90 14.06 -4.71
C TYR A 236 6.32 15.16 -3.84
N GLY A 237 6.27 16.39 -4.37
CA GLY A 237 5.74 17.56 -3.66
C GLY A 237 4.27 17.41 -3.23
N MET A 238 3.53 16.49 -3.85
CA MET A 238 2.27 15.94 -3.35
C MET A 238 2.36 14.42 -3.45
N VAL A 239 2.30 13.71 -2.32
CA VAL A 239 1.75 12.35 -2.38
C VAL A 239 0.29 12.55 -2.71
N ILE A 240 -0.07 12.10 -3.90
CA ILE A 240 -1.43 12.14 -4.40
C ILE A 240 -2.17 11.12 -3.54
N ASN A 241 -2.66 11.56 -2.38
CA ASN A 241 -3.81 10.92 -1.79
C ASN A 241 -4.88 11.00 -2.90
N ALA A 242 -5.19 9.88 -3.53
CA ALA A 242 -5.93 9.87 -4.79
C ALA A 242 -7.37 10.40 -4.66
N SER A 243 -7.80 10.66 -3.43
CA SER A 243 -8.98 11.47 -3.13
C SER A 243 -8.96 12.91 -3.65
N GLN A 244 -7.83 13.44 -4.16
CA GLN A 244 -7.65 14.82 -4.65
C GLN A 244 -8.12 15.91 -3.67
N ARG A 245 -8.30 15.57 -2.38
CA ARG A 245 -8.87 16.47 -1.38
C ARG A 245 -7.82 17.54 -1.04
N PRO A 246 -8.09 18.83 -1.31
CA PRO A 246 -7.14 19.88 -0.96
C PRO A 246 -6.96 19.94 0.56
N GLY A 247 -5.72 19.93 1.02
CA GLY A 247 -5.40 20.04 2.45
C GLY A 247 -3.98 19.62 2.78
N TRP A 248 -3.31 20.36 3.68
CA TRP A 248 -1.95 20.06 4.11
C TRP A 248 -1.82 18.62 4.63
N HIS A 249 -2.83 18.12 5.35
CA HIS A 249 -2.87 16.75 5.91
C HIS A 249 -2.76 15.63 4.87
N ASN A 250 -3.05 15.92 3.59
CA ASN A 250 -2.98 14.98 2.49
C ASN A 250 -1.67 15.07 1.69
N THR A 251 -0.73 15.92 2.12
CA THR A 251 0.59 16.05 1.47
C THR A 251 1.58 15.02 1.99
N TYR A 252 2.61 14.73 1.20
CA TYR A 252 3.68 13.83 1.61
C TYR A 252 4.42 14.34 2.86
N ARG A 253 4.67 15.66 2.90
CA ARG A 253 5.26 16.31 4.08
C ARG A 253 4.40 16.13 5.34
N ALA A 254 3.07 16.19 5.23
CA ALA A 254 2.22 15.94 6.40
C ALA A 254 2.23 14.48 6.83
N MET A 255 2.30 13.54 5.89
CA MET A 255 2.49 12.12 6.17
C MET A 255 3.81 11.87 6.91
N LEU A 256 4.93 12.45 6.44
CA LEU A 256 6.21 12.45 7.15
C LEU A 256 6.09 13.10 8.53
N GLY A 257 5.39 14.23 8.63
CA GLY A 257 5.13 14.90 9.91
C GLY A 257 4.37 14.04 10.91
N ARG A 258 3.37 13.26 10.46
CA ARG A 258 2.66 12.28 11.32
C ARG A 258 3.60 11.17 11.79
N ALA A 259 4.40 10.62 10.90
CA ALA A 259 5.38 9.59 11.23
C ALA A 259 6.41 10.11 12.26
N ALA A 260 6.95 11.31 12.04
CA ALA A 260 7.87 11.97 12.97
C ALA A 260 7.22 12.22 14.35
N GLY A 261 5.96 12.68 14.37
CA GLY A 261 5.19 12.88 15.60
C GLY A 261 4.98 11.59 16.40
N LEU A 262 4.66 10.47 15.73
CA LEU A 262 4.53 9.17 16.37
C LEU A 262 5.87 8.68 16.93
N ILE A 263 6.96 8.82 16.17
CA ILE A 263 8.31 8.49 16.63
C ILE A 263 8.66 9.30 17.89
N GLY A 264 8.43 10.63 17.85
CA GLY A 264 8.69 11.52 18.99
C GLY A 264 7.87 11.15 20.23
N HIS A 265 6.58 10.83 20.06
CA HIS A 265 5.73 10.37 21.16
C HIS A 265 6.31 9.14 21.87
N TYR A 266 6.75 8.13 21.13
CA TYR A 266 7.32 6.92 21.73
C TYR A 266 8.72 7.16 22.34
N GLU A 267 9.48 8.11 21.82
CA GLU A 267 10.73 8.56 22.46
C GLU A 267 10.45 9.20 23.83
N GLU A 268 9.43 10.05 23.93
CA GLU A 268 8.99 10.64 25.21
C GLU A 268 8.54 9.56 26.20
N VAL A 269 7.70 8.61 25.75
CA VAL A 269 7.26 7.48 26.58
C VAL A 269 8.46 6.69 27.10
N LEU A 270 9.45 6.39 26.26
CA LEU A 270 10.66 5.67 26.67
C LEU A 270 11.46 6.44 27.73
N VAL A 271 11.59 7.76 27.57
CA VAL A 271 12.26 8.63 28.56
C VAL A 271 11.51 8.63 29.88
N GLU A 272 10.18 8.74 29.86
CA GLU A 272 9.37 8.67 31.09
C GLU A 272 9.54 7.35 31.83
N MET A 273 9.58 6.23 31.11
CA MET A 273 9.78 4.91 31.71
C MET A 273 11.13 4.82 32.43
N VAL A 274 12.20 5.35 31.83
CA VAL A 274 13.54 5.37 32.44
C VAL A 274 13.60 6.29 33.66
N ILE A 275 12.96 7.47 33.61
CA ILE A 275 12.94 8.39 34.75
C ILE A 275 12.23 7.77 35.96
N ARG A 276 11.14 7.03 35.76
CA ARG A 276 10.39 6.39 36.85
C ARG A 276 11.19 5.31 37.58
N GLU A 277 12.18 4.69 36.94
CA GLU A 277 13.08 3.71 37.57
C GLU A 277 14.15 4.34 38.47
N THR A 278 14.48 5.61 38.19
CA THR A 278 15.52 6.34 38.95
C THR A 278 14.99 7.05 40.21
N LYS A 279 13.69 6.96 40.49
CA LYS A 279 13.03 7.55 41.66
C LYS A 279 12.61 6.49 42.65
#